data_AF-A0A535ANZ0-F1
#
_entry.id   AF-A0A535ANZ0-F1
#
_cell.length_a   1.000
_cell.length_b   1.000
_cell.length_c   1.000
_cell.angle_alpha   90.00
_cell.angle_beta   90.00
_cell.angle_gamma   90.00
#
_symmetry.space_group_name_H-M   'P 1'
#
loop_
_entity.id
_entity.type
_entity.pdbx_description
1 polymer ?
#
loop_
_entity_poly.entity_id
_entity_poly.type
_entity_poly.pdbx_seq_one_letter_code
_entity_poly.pdbx_strand_id
1 'polypeptide(L)'
;ISREGVTPESIADLPTGKYSIIARRGDWEMRDDVEVQRGETTIKSFAFVSAIINITSEPSGAEIFVDGKSRGRTPLRLDLPARPHDLVAHLSGWPDEQQKIQIHAQRENAAHFVFANGSVKITSAPGGATVIANGKELGQTPLVIEEVKPGEVTYELRLAGYKSGSVSGKVEPQQQTFLAARLEKSVGPAPGQPFTNSLGMKFVPLGDVQISIWETRVQDYEAFCRATGRHYEPADFHQTATDPAVKVSWFDAMAFCKWLTEKEHDENLIDDKQAYRLPTDLEWSMAVGLINESGATPEIRDGKIKNEFPWGKQWPPPNGAGNYAAAGGRRRAATVPVGSFKPNSLGLYDLGGNVWEWCLDTYKGGNSATSRDWGVLRGGSWATSNRLEMQSSYRNVVDRNDRDVIYGFRCVLATQPVSEIENK
;
A
#
# COMPACT_ATOMS: atom_id res chain seq x y z
N ILE A 1 -8.69 -79.01 -7.81
CA ILE A 1 -7.39 -79.17 -7.11
C ILE A 1 -6.61 -77.88 -7.34
N SER A 2 -6.07 -77.25 -6.30
CA SER A 2 -5.17 -76.09 -6.43
C SER A 2 -3.79 -76.49 -5.95
N ARG A 3 -2.76 -76.03 -6.66
CA ARG A 3 -1.34 -76.26 -6.34
C ARG A 3 -0.61 -74.94 -6.56
N GLU A 4 0.31 -74.61 -5.68
CA GLU A 4 1.14 -73.41 -5.75
C GLU A 4 2.61 -73.80 -5.67
N GLY A 5 3.49 -73.03 -6.29
CA GLY A 5 4.93 -73.27 -6.33
C GLY A 5 5.69 -72.08 -6.91
N VAL A 6 7.02 -72.16 -6.93
CA VAL A 6 7.91 -71.12 -7.48
C VAL A 6 8.65 -71.70 -8.68
N THR A 7 8.58 -71.04 -9.83
CA THR A 7 9.20 -71.55 -11.05
C THR A 7 10.74 -71.53 -10.98
N PRO A 8 11.44 -72.51 -11.59
CA PRO A 8 10.89 -73.68 -12.30
C PRO A 8 10.36 -74.74 -11.31
N GLU A 9 9.15 -75.23 -11.55
CA GLU A 9 8.46 -76.23 -10.70
C GLU A 9 7.79 -77.30 -11.58
N SER A 10 7.74 -78.54 -11.08
CA SER A 10 7.01 -79.63 -11.73
C SER A 10 5.89 -80.12 -10.82
N ILE A 11 4.64 -80.02 -11.29
CA ILE A 11 3.46 -80.46 -10.55
C ILE A 11 3.04 -81.83 -11.08
N ALA A 12 3.32 -82.88 -10.31
CA ALA A 12 2.93 -84.25 -10.63
C ALA A 12 1.54 -84.62 -10.06
N ASP A 13 1.04 -85.79 -10.46
CA ASP A 13 -0.18 -86.41 -9.95
C ASP A 13 -1.46 -85.56 -10.13
N LEU A 14 -1.52 -84.79 -11.22
CA LEU A 14 -2.74 -84.08 -11.62
C LEU A 14 -3.69 -85.01 -12.39
N PRO A 15 -4.99 -85.07 -12.03
CA PRO A 15 -6.00 -85.72 -12.86
C PRO A 15 -6.05 -85.13 -14.28
N THR A 16 -6.44 -85.94 -15.25
CA THR A 16 -6.71 -85.46 -16.61
C THR A 16 -7.82 -84.41 -16.59
N GLY A 17 -7.60 -83.27 -17.26
CA GLY A 17 -8.55 -82.16 -17.28
C GLY A 17 -7.94 -80.81 -17.65
N LYS A 18 -8.77 -79.76 -17.67
CA LYS A 18 -8.36 -78.38 -17.96
C LYS A 18 -8.07 -77.63 -16.66
N TYR A 19 -6.99 -76.87 -16.66
CA TYR A 19 -6.51 -76.07 -15.53
C TYR A 19 -6.14 -74.67 -16.00
N SER A 20 -6.49 -73.65 -15.23
CA SER A 20 -5.92 -72.31 -15.37
C SER A 20 -4.66 -72.20 -14.54
N ILE A 21 -3.57 -71.77 -15.17
CA ILE A 21 -2.30 -71.47 -14.52
C ILE A 21 -2.20 -69.96 -14.35
N ILE A 22 -1.85 -69.54 -13.15
CA ILE A 22 -1.65 -68.14 -12.79
C ILE A 22 -0.18 -67.97 -12.38
N ALA A 23 0.60 -67.28 -13.19
CA ALA A 23 1.98 -66.94 -12.85
C ALA A 23 2.03 -65.53 -12.24
N ARG A 24 2.70 -65.37 -11.10
CA ARG A 24 2.83 -64.08 -10.41
C ARG A 24 4.29 -63.66 -10.21
N ARG A 25 4.57 -62.35 -10.35
CA ARG A 25 5.86 -61.72 -10.01
C ARG A 25 5.63 -60.36 -9.38
N GLY A 26 5.72 -60.27 -8.05
CA GLY A 26 5.31 -59.06 -7.32
C GLY A 26 3.82 -58.77 -7.54
N ASP A 27 3.51 -57.57 -8.02
CA ASP A 27 2.13 -57.15 -8.33
C ASP A 27 1.61 -57.69 -9.68
N TRP A 28 2.44 -58.44 -10.43
CA TRP A 28 2.15 -58.84 -11.80
C TRP A 28 1.49 -60.21 -11.84
N GLU A 29 0.52 -60.40 -12.73
CA GLU A 29 -0.20 -61.66 -12.92
C GLU A 29 -0.36 -61.97 -14.41
N MET A 30 -0.01 -63.18 -14.83
CA MET A 30 -0.30 -63.73 -16.16
C MET A 30 -1.17 -64.98 -15.99
N ARG A 31 -2.16 -65.14 -16.87
CA ARG A 31 -3.05 -66.30 -16.91
C ARG A 31 -2.89 -67.02 -18.22
N ASP A 32 -2.84 -68.34 -18.16
CA ASP A 32 -2.87 -69.22 -19.32
C ASP A 32 -3.60 -70.51 -18.94
N ASP A 33 -4.22 -71.17 -19.90
CA ASP A 33 -4.92 -72.42 -19.69
C ASP A 33 -4.09 -73.59 -20.22
N VAL A 34 -4.19 -74.74 -19.55
CA VAL A 34 -3.55 -75.98 -19.96
C VAL A 34 -4.52 -77.15 -19.82
N GLU A 35 -4.47 -78.08 -20.76
CA GLU A 35 -5.14 -79.36 -20.65
C GLU A 35 -4.09 -80.44 -20.36
N VAL A 36 -4.30 -81.18 -19.27
CA VAL A 36 -3.42 -82.26 -18.82
C VAL A 36 -4.00 -83.59 -19.26
N GLN A 37 -3.21 -84.39 -19.97
CA GLN A 37 -3.57 -85.73 -20.45
C GLN A 37 -2.79 -86.80 -19.68
N ARG A 38 -3.35 -88.02 -19.58
CA ARG A 38 -2.71 -89.11 -18.83
C ARG A 38 -1.39 -89.51 -19.48
N GLY A 39 -0.30 -89.46 -18.72
CA GLY A 39 1.03 -89.90 -19.16
C GLY A 39 1.81 -88.87 -19.99
N GLU A 40 1.24 -87.69 -20.22
CA GLU A 40 1.89 -86.58 -20.93
C GLU A 40 2.41 -85.53 -19.95
N THR A 41 3.51 -84.86 -20.31
CA THR A 41 4.02 -83.68 -19.60
C THR A 41 3.86 -82.45 -20.49
N THR A 42 3.05 -81.49 -20.05
CA THR A 42 2.88 -80.22 -20.75
C THR A 42 3.74 -79.14 -20.09
N ILE A 43 4.61 -78.51 -20.87
CA ILE A 43 5.47 -77.42 -20.40
C ILE A 43 4.79 -76.08 -20.68
N LYS A 44 4.68 -75.24 -19.65
CA LYS A 44 4.21 -73.85 -19.79
C LYS A 44 5.29 -72.90 -19.29
N SER A 45 5.63 -71.93 -20.13
CA SER A 45 6.65 -70.92 -19.84
C SER A 45 6.01 -69.55 -19.83
N PHE A 46 6.19 -68.81 -18.74
CA PHE A 46 5.72 -67.43 -18.61
C PHE A 46 6.90 -66.49 -18.73
N ALA A 47 6.90 -65.67 -19.77
CA ALA A 47 7.87 -64.59 -19.94
C ALA A 47 7.27 -63.30 -19.41
N PHE A 48 7.73 -62.84 -18.25
CA PHE A 48 7.42 -61.50 -17.74
C PHE A 48 8.22 -60.46 -18.51
N VAL A 49 7.76 -60.16 -19.73
CA VAL A 49 8.37 -59.14 -20.57
C VAL A 49 7.93 -57.78 -20.07
N SER A 50 8.92 -56.97 -19.67
CA SER A 50 8.72 -55.61 -19.22
C SER A 50 9.62 -54.64 -19.98
N ALA A 51 9.26 -53.38 -19.93
CA ALA A 51 10.08 -52.31 -20.46
C ALA A 51 10.03 -51.11 -19.53
N ILE A 52 11.13 -50.37 -19.53
CA ILE A 52 11.20 -49.12 -18.79
C ILE A 52 10.42 -48.05 -19.56
N ILE A 53 9.57 -47.34 -18.85
CA ILE A 53 8.92 -46.11 -19.31
C ILE A 53 9.48 -44.92 -18.54
N ASN A 54 9.74 -43.83 -19.28
CA ASN A 54 10.01 -42.52 -18.70
C ASN A 54 8.73 -41.67 -18.74
N ILE A 55 8.26 -41.20 -17.59
CA ILE A 55 7.04 -40.41 -17.46
C ILE A 55 7.42 -39.01 -16.96
N THR A 56 7.03 -37.98 -17.70
CA THR A 56 7.29 -36.57 -17.34
C THR A 56 5.98 -35.78 -17.34
N SER A 57 6.00 -34.63 -16.69
CA SER A 57 4.90 -33.68 -16.78
C SER A 57 5.39 -32.24 -16.81
N GLU A 58 4.56 -31.36 -17.36
CA GLU A 58 4.76 -29.91 -17.37
C GLU A 58 3.50 -29.23 -16.83
N PRO A 59 3.55 -28.59 -15.63
CA PRO A 59 4.67 -28.55 -14.70
C PRO A 59 5.06 -29.92 -14.12
N SER A 60 6.32 -30.06 -13.69
CA SER A 60 6.83 -31.32 -13.08
C SER A 60 6.27 -31.56 -11.68
N GLY A 61 6.25 -32.81 -11.23
CA GLY A 61 5.84 -33.19 -9.87
C GLY A 61 4.41 -33.74 -9.78
N ALA A 62 3.76 -34.01 -10.91
CA ALA A 62 2.47 -34.66 -10.95
C ALA A 62 2.55 -36.08 -10.38
N GLU A 63 1.59 -36.45 -9.54
CA GLU A 63 1.46 -37.80 -9.02
C GLU A 63 0.91 -38.73 -10.12
N ILE A 64 1.58 -39.85 -10.33
CA ILE A 64 1.28 -40.79 -11.40
C ILE A 64 0.62 -42.03 -10.83
N PHE A 65 -0.57 -42.33 -11.34
CA PHE A 65 -1.31 -43.55 -11.10
C PHE A 65 -1.22 -44.44 -12.33
N VAL A 66 -0.87 -45.70 -12.13
CA VAL A 66 -0.82 -46.73 -13.17
C VAL A 66 -1.84 -47.79 -12.83
N ASP A 67 -2.82 -48.00 -13.71
CA ASP A 67 -3.95 -48.92 -13.49
C ASP A 67 -4.63 -48.70 -12.12
N GLY A 68 -4.80 -47.42 -11.74
CA GLY A 68 -5.44 -46.99 -10.49
C GLY A 68 -4.57 -47.01 -9.23
N LYS A 69 -3.28 -47.40 -9.32
CA LYS A 69 -2.35 -47.40 -8.18
C LYS A 69 -1.31 -46.28 -8.29
N SER A 70 -1.14 -45.49 -7.23
CA SER A 70 -0.07 -44.47 -7.17
C SER A 70 1.32 -45.13 -7.26
N ARG A 71 2.19 -44.60 -8.12
CA ARG A 71 3.54 -45.12 -8.38
C ARG A 71 4.65 -44.11 -8.10
N GLY A 72 4.32 -42.86 -7.80
CA GLY A 72 5.28 -41.79 -7.52
C GLY A 72 4.95 -40.48 -8.23
N ARG A 73 5.91 -39.56 -8.30
CA ARG A 73 5.76 -38.25 -8.95
C ARG A 73 6.72 -38.07 -10.12
N THR A 74 6.32 -37.31 -11.14
CA THR A 74 7.17 -36.99 -12.30
C THR A 74 8.35 -36.06 -11.91
N PRO A 75 9.50 -36.15 -12.62
CA PRO A 75 9.88 -37.19 -13.58
C PRO A 75 10.01 -38.56 -12.91
N LEU A 76 9.40 -39.58 -13.52
CA LEU A 76 9.29 -40.92 -12.94
C LEU A 76 9.72 -41.96 -13.95
N ARG A 77 10.61 -42.87 -13.54
CA ARG A 77 11.06 -44.01 -14.35
C ARG A 77 10.51 -45.29 -13.74
N LEU A 78 9.70 -46.03 -14.49
CA LEU A 78 9.04 -47.26 -14.01
C LEU A 78 9.34 -48.42 -14.94
N ASP A 79 9.48 -49.61 -14.37
CA ASP A 79 9.46 -50.86 -15.12
C ASP A 79 8.02 -51.40 -15.16
N LEU A 80 7.42 -51.44 -16.35
CA LEU A 80 6.03 -51.86 -16.54
C LEU A 80 5.93 -53.07 -17.50
N PRO A 81 4.95 -53.97 -17.30
CA PRO A 81 4.68 -55.05 -18.24
C PRO A 81 4.41 -54.54 -19.67
N ALA A 82 4.88 -55.27 -20.68
CA ALA A 82 4.70 -54.94 -22.09
C ALA A 82 3.25 -55.18 -22.58
N ARG A 83 2.31 -54.38 -22.08
CA ARG A 83 0.86 -54.42 -22.38
C ARG A 83 0.26 -53.01 -22.38
N PRO A 84 -1.04 -52.83 -22.71
CA PRO A 84 -1.72 -51.57 -22.48
C PRO A 84 -1.82 -51.25 -20.98
N HIS A 85 -1.62 -49.98 -20.63
CA HIS A 85 -1.80 -49.43 -19.30
C HIS A 85 -2.60 -48.12 -19.35
N ASP A 86 -3.44 -47.90 -18.33
CA ASP A 86 -4.09 -46.61 -18.11
C ASP A 86 -3.23 -45.80 -17.14
N LEU A 87 -2.73 -44.65 -17.60
CA LEU A 87 -1.97 -43.70 -16.82
C LEU A 87 -2.84 -42.50 -16.47
N VAL A 88 -2.88 -42.12 -15.20
CA VAL A 88 -3.51 -40.87 -14.73
C VAL A 88 -2.45 -40.04 -14.04
N ALA A 89 -2.32 -38.78 -14.45
CA ALA A 89 -1.48 -37.80 -13.81
C ALA A 89 -2.34 -36.79 -13.06
N HIS A 90 -2.12 -36.69 -11.75
CA HIS A 90 -2.78 -35.73 -10.88
C HIS A 90 -1.80 -34.63 -10.49
N LEU A 91 -2.15 -33.37 -10.72
CA LEU A 91 -1.40 -32.21 -10.25
C LEU A 91 -2.34 -31.24 -9.54
N SER A 92 -2.03 -30.94 -8.27
CA SER A 92 -2.91 -30.13 -7.42
C SER A 92 -3.27 -28.79 -8.06
N GLY A 93 -4.56 -28.58 -8.33
CA GLY A 93 -5.11 -27.36 -8.93
C GLY A 93 -5.31 -27.44 -10.45
N TRP A 94 -4.96 -28.55 -11.09
CA TRP A 94 -5.37 -28.84 -12.46
C TRP A 94 -6.32 -30.04 -12.49
N PRO A 95 -7.17 -30.17 -13.53
CA PRO A 95 -7.87 -31.41 -13.80
C PRO A 95 -6.90 -32.58 -14.00
N ASP A 96 -7.36 -33.79 -13.70
CA ASP A 96 -6.56 -34.99 -13.95
C ASP A 96 -6.37 -35.21 -15.44
N GLU A 97 -5.13 -35.50 -15.84
CA GLU A 97 -4.80 -35.85 -17.22
C GLU A 97 -4.69 -37.37 -17.34
N GLN A 98 -5.32 -37.95 -18.36
CA GLN A 98 -5.35 -39.40 -18.56
C GLN A 98 -4.82 -39.78 -19.94
N GLN A 99 -3.93 -40.77 -19.97
CA GLN A 99 -3.38 -41.32 -21.20
C GLN A 99 -3.40 -42.85 -21.17
N LYS A 100 -3.83 -43.47 -22.25
CA LYS A 100 -3.63 -44.91 -22.49
C LYS A 100 -2.32 -45.10 -23.23
N ILE A 101 -1.47 -45.99 -22.74
CA ILE A 101 -0.20 -46.30 -23.41
C ILE A 101 -0.03 -47.79 -23.61
N GLN A 102 0.47 -48.17 -24.78
CA GLN A 102 0.93 -49.53 -25.05
C GLN A 102 2.42 -49.61 -24.76
N ILE A 103 2.81 -50.41 -23.77
CA ILE A 103 4.22 -50.66 -23.47
C ILE A 103 4.75 -51.75 -24.40
N HIS A 104 5.86 -51.46 -25.08
CA HIS A 104 6.55 -52.40 -25.96
C HIS A 104 7.92 -52.77 -25.42
N ALA A 105 8.23 -54.07 -25.45
CA ALA A 105 9.55 -54.58 -25.13
C ALA A 105 10.62 -54.04 -26.09
N GLN A 106 11.83 -53.78 -25.58
CA GLN A 106 13.01 -53.39 -26.39
C GLN A 106 12.83 -52.10 -27.21
N ARG A 107 11.83 -51.28 -26.90
CA ARG A 107 11.64 -49.92 -27.44
C ARG A 107 11.71 -48.93 -26.30
N GLU A 108 12.06 -47.69 -26.63
CA GLU A 108 11.89 -46.58 -25.69
C GLU A 108 10.40 -46.30 -25.53
N ASN A 109 9.91 -46.33 -24.29
CA ASN A 109 8.56 -45.96 -23.94
C ASN A 109 8.62 -44.64 -23.16
N ALA A 110 7.80 -43.67 -23.55
CA ALA A 110 7.69 -42.40 -22.84
C ALA A 110 6.24 -41.91 -22.81
N ALA A 111 5.87 -41.27 -21.71
CA ALA A 111 4.62 -40.53 -21.58
C ALA A 111 4.91 -39.13 -21.06
N HIS A 112 4.21 -38.14 -21.59
CA HIS A 112 4.37 -36.75 -21.22
C HIS A 112 3.00 -36.12 -21.01
N PHE A 113 2.78 -35.55 -19.82
CA PHE A 113 1.53 -34.90 -19.44
C PHE A 113 1.70 -33.38 -19.41
N VAL A 114 0.79 -32.64 -20.05
CA VAL A 114 0.81 -31.18 -20.05
C VAL A 114 -0.42 -30.67 -19.30
N PHE A 115 -0.18 -29.99 -18.18
CA PHE A 115 -1.21 -29.36 -17.37
C PHE A 115 -1.34 -27.91 -17.78
N ALA A 116 -2.32 -27.64 -18.64
CA ALA A 116 -2.46 -26.32 -19.24
C ALA A 116 -2.89 -25.27 -18.19
N ASN A 117 -2.17 -24.14 -18.20
CA ASN A 117 -2.57 -22.96 -17.43
C ASN A 117 -3.69 -22.18 -18.14
N GLY A 118 -4.35 -21.30 -17.41
CA GLY A 118 -5.18 -20.24 -17.98
C GLY A 118 -4.41 -18.93 -18.09
N SER A 119 -5.11 -17.88 -18.49
CA SER A 119 -4.60 -16.50 -18.37
C SER A 119 -5.67 -15.60 -17.79
N VAL A 120 -5.27 -14.44 -17.26
CA VAL A 120 -6.20 -13.47 -16.70
C VAL A 120 -5.96 -12.13 -17.36
N LYS A 121 -7.01 -11.52 -17.91
CA LYS A 121 -7.01 -10.12 -18.34
C LYS A 121 -7.75 -9.27 -17.33
N ILE A 122 -7.05 -8.33 -16.72
CA ILE A 122 -7.56 -7.45 -15.68
C ILE A 122 -7.71 -6.04 -16.24
N THR A 123 -8.89 -5.46 -16.11
CA THR A 123 -9.16 -4.06 -16.48
C THR A 123 -9.71 -3.29 -15.29
N SER A 124 -9.55 -1.96 -15.33
CA SER A 124 -10.20 -1.09 -14.36
C SER A 124 -10.82 0.14 -15.03
N ALA A 125 -11.79 0.73 -14.35
CA ALA A 125 -12.38 2.01 -14.69
C ALA A 125 -12.24 2.98 -13.50
N PRO A 126 -11.34 3.99 -13.56
CA PRO A 126 -10.45 4.31 -14.68
C PRO A 126 -9.36 3.26 -14.89
N GLY A 127 -8.77 3.24 -16.09
CA GLY A 127 -7.61 2.40 -16.41
C GLY A 127 -6.32 2.91 -15.75
N GLY A 128 -5.26 2.11 -15.79
CA GLY A 128 -3.94 2.45 -15.21
C GLY A 128 -3.75 2.02 -13.76
N ALA A 129 -4.67 1.26 -13.17
CA ALA A 129 -4.55 0.79 -11.79
C ALA A 129 -3.42 -0.24 -11.67
N THR A 130 -2.53 -0.05 -10.70
CA THR A 130 -1.53 -1.05 -10.31
C THR A 130 -2.23 -2.31 -9.82
N VAL A 131 -1.87 -3.45 -10.42
CA VAL A 131 -2.36 -4.78 -10.06
C VAL A 131 -1.36 -5.44 -9.12
N ILE A 132 -1.84 -5.92 -7.97
CA ILE A 132 -1.03 -6.53 -6.92
C ILE A 132 -1.56 -7.92 -6.60
N ALA A 133 -0.66 -8.90 -6.49
CA ALA A 133 -0.96 -10.23 -5.99
C ALA A 133 0.05 -10.62 -4.92
N ASN A 134 -0.42 -11.14 -3.78
CA ASN A 134 0.45 -11.57 -2.66
C ASN A 134 1.47 -10.50 -2.22
N GLY A 135 1.08 -9.23 -2.24
CA GLY A 135 1.94 -8.09 -1.88
C GLY A 135 2.97 -7.68 -2.94
N LYS A 136 3.00 -8.32 -4.11
CA LYS A 136 3.89 -7.98 -5.21
C LYS A 136 3.13 -7.28 -6.34
N GLU A 137 3.67 -6.17 -6.82
CA GLU A 137 3.17 -5.49 -8.01
C GLU A 137 3.45 -6.31 -9.27
N LEU A 138 2.41 -6.51 -10.08
CA LEU A 138 2.47 -7.29 -11.32
C LEU A 138 2.50 -6.40 -12.57
N GLY A 139 1.96 -5.18 -12.49
CA GLY A 139 1.84 -4.25 -13.62
C GLY A 139 0.64 -3.31 -13.43
N GLN A 140 0.18 -2.69 -14.52
CA GLN A 140 -0.96 -1.76 -14.51
C GLN A 140 -2.07 -2.23 -15.46
N THR A 141 -3.33 -1.91 -15.14
CA THR A 141 -4.47 -2.21 -16.01
C THR A 141 -4.48 -1.36 -17.28
N PRO A 142 -4.91 -1.90 -18.44
CA PRO A 142 -5.26 -3.30 -18.67
C PRO A 142 -4.01 -4.20 -18.64
N LEU A 143 -4.04 -5.24 -17.81
CA LEU A 143 -2.94 -6.18 -17.63
C LEU A 143 -3.37 -7.58 -18.06
N VAL A 144 -2.53 -8.27 -18.83
CA VAL A 144 -2.68 -9.71 -19.10
C VAL A 144 -1.60 -10.45 -18.32
N ILE A 145 -2.03 -11.39 -17.48
CA ILE A 145 -1.16 -12.31 -16.75
C ILE A 145 -1.29 -13.67 -17.42
N GLU A 146 -0.22 -14.11 -18.07
CA GLU A 146 -0.12 -15.43 -18.68
C GLU A 146 0.23 -16.50 -17.64
N GLU A 147 -0.01 -17.76 -17.99
CA GLU A 147 0.38 -18.93 -17.19
C GLU A 147 -0.19 -18.94 -15.76
N VAL A 148 -1.42 -18.49 -15.59
CA VAL A 148 -2.11 -18.49 -14.30
C VAL A 148 -2.63 -19.89 -14.00
N LYS A 149 -2.21 -20.42 -12.84
CA LYS A 149 -2.69 -21.70 -12.31
C LYS A 149 -4.23 -21.67 -12.22
N PRO A 150 -4.93 -22.71 -12.73
CA PRO A 150 -6.39 -22.79 -12.61
C PRO A 150 -6.86 -22.79 -11.14
N GLY A 151 -8.03 -22.20 -10.91
CA GLY A 151 -8.63 -22.02 -9.57
C GLY A 151 -9.10 -20.59 -9.30
N GLU A 152 -9.53 -20.34 -8.06
CA GLU A 152 -9.94 -19.01 -7.61
C GLU A 152 -8.71 -18.10 -7.44
N VAL A 153 -8.79 -16.91 -8.02
CA VAL A 153 -7.75 -15.88 -7.90
C VAL A 153 -8.36 -14.58 -7.40
N THR A 154 -7.55 -13.79 -6.69
CA THR A 154 -7.91 -12.44 -6.25
C THR A 154 -6.72 -11.52 -6.46
N TYR A 155 -6.98 -10.33 -7.01
CA TYR A 155 -5.99 -9.29 -7.25
C TYR A 155 -6.44 -8.01 -6.57
N GLU A 156 -5.52 -7.36 -5.87
CA GLU A 156 -5.72 -6.01 -5.36
C GLU A 156 -5.42 -5.00 -6.48
N LEU A 157 -6.25 -3.95 -6.54
CA LEU A 157 -6.10 -2.85 -7.48
C LEU A 157 -5.87 -1.57 -6.69
N ARG A 158 -4.78 -0.88 -7.01
CA ARG A 158 -4.47 0.44 -6.50
C ARG A 158 -4.38 1.41 -7.66
N LEU A 159 -5.18 2.46 -7.61
CA LEU A 159 -5.06 3.59 -8.51
C LEU A 159 -5.02 4.82 -7.63
N ALA A 160 -3.97 5.61 -7.81
CA ALA A 160 -3.94 6.94 -7.21
C ALA A 160 -5.19 7.68 -7.72
N GLY A 161 -6.05 8.09 -6.79
CA GLY A 161 -7.34 8.73 -7.09
C GLY A 161 -8.48 8.07 -6.36
N TYR A 162 -8.24 6.85 -5.93
CA TYR A 162 -9.29 5.88 -5.76
C TYR A 162 -9.05 5.06 -4.50
N LYS A 163 -10.14 4.64 -3.88
CA LYS A 163 -10.08 3.62 -2.83
C LYS A 163 -9.47 2.35 -3.41
N SER A 164 -8.64 1.67 -2.63
CA SER A 164 -8.14 0.34 -3.00
C SER A 164 -9.33 -0.59 -3.26
N GLY A 165 -9.28 -1.30 -4.39
CA GLY A 165 -10.29 -2.26 -4.79
C GLY A 165 -9.70 -3.66 -4.93
N SER A 166 -10.55 -4.64 -5.17
CA SER A 166 -10.11 -6.00 -5.52
C SER A 166 -11.00 -6.58 -6.61
N VAL A 167 -10.41 -7.43 -7.44
CA VAL A 167 -11.14 -8.27 -8.40
C VAL A 167 -10.82 -9.73 -8.13
N SER A 168 -11.84 -10.58 -8.25
CA SER A 168 -11.70 -12.02 -8.05
C SER A 168 -12.48 -12.78 -9.11
N GLY A 169 -12.05 -14.00 -9.40
CA GLY A 169 -12.79 -14.92 -10.25
C GLY A 169 -12.06 -16.24 -10.42
N LYS A 170 -12.70 -17.15 -11.15
CA LYS A 170 -12.17 -18.50 -11.41
C LYS A 170 -11.40 -18.52 -12.74
N VAL A 171 -10.20 -19.09 -12.70
CA VAL A 171 -9.36 -19.37 -13.88
C VAL A 171 -9.57 -20.81 -14.30
N GLU A 172 -9.93 -21.01 -15.56
CA GLU A 172 -10.07 -22.33 -16.18
C GLU A 172 -8.86 -22.63 -17.09
N PRO A 173 -8.42 -23.89 -17.22
CA PRO A 173 -7.33 -24.27 -18.12
C PRO A 173 -7.58 -23.82 -19.56
N GLN A 174 -6.55 -23.33 -20.25
CA GLN A 174 -6.58 -22.89 -21.65
C GLN A 174 -7.56 -21.74 -21.96
N GLN A 175 -8.15 -21.12 -20.94
CA GLN A 175 -9.07 -19.99 -21.11
C GLN A 175 -8.46 -18.70 -20.56
N GLN A 176 -8.84 -17.57 -21.18
CA GLN A 176 -8.57 -16.24 -20.64
C GLN A 176 -9.78 -15.79 -19.81
N THR A 177 -9.58 -15.66 -18.49
CA THR A 177 -10.57 -15.08 -17.59
C THR A 177 -10.49 -13.56 -17.64
N PHE A 178 -11.64 -12.89 -17.83
CA PHE A 178 -11.72 -11.43 -17.86
C PHE A 178 -12.23 -10.90 -16.52
N LEU A 179 -11.40 -10.14 -15.82
CA LEU A 179 -11.74 -9.49 -14.55
C LEU A 179 -11.77 -7.98 -14.75
N ALA A 180 -12.81 -7.33 -14.23
CA ALA A 180 -12.97 -5.88 -14.34
C ALA A 180 -13.46 -5.29 -13.02
N ALA A 181 -12.90 -4.16 -12.62
CA ALA A 181 -13.41 -3.37 -11.50
C ALA A 181 -13.60 -1.91 -11.88
N ARG A 182 -14.64 -1.30 -11.31
CA ARG A 182 -14.76 0.15 -11.27
C ARG A 182 -14.24 0.62 -9.92
N LEU A 183 -13.27 1.52 -9.95
CA LEU A 183 -12.70 2.07 -8.72
C LEU A 183 -13.52 3.30 -8.30
N GLU A 184 -13.74 3.42 -6.99
CA GLU A 184 -14.41 4.58 -6.41
C GLU A 184 -13.39 5.67 -6.10
N LYS A 185 -13.63 6.91 -6.53
CA LYS A 185 -12.73 8.04 -6.21
C LYS A 185 -12.58 8.13 -4.69
N SER A 186 -11.35 8.18 -4.22
CA SER A 186 -11.02 8.55 -2.84
C SER A 186 -11.20 10.06 -2.78
N VAL A 187 -12.37 10.50 -2.34
CA VAL A 187 -12.58 11.91 -2.03
C VAL A 187 -11.73 12.20 -0.79
N GLY A 188 -10.97 13.31 -0.80
CA GLY A 188 -10.18 13.76 0.34
C GLY A 188 -10.98 13.85 1.65
N PRO A 189 -10.36 14.26 2.76
CA PRO A 189 -11.01 14.25 4.07
C PRO A 189 -12.38 14.93 4.00
N ALA A 190 -13.42 14.25 4.50
CA ALA A 190 -14.77 14.77 4.47
C ALA A 190 -14.82 16.17 5.11
N PRO A 191 -15.53 17.15 4.49
CA PRO A 191 -15.65 18.48 5.07
C PRO A 191 -16.11 18.40 6.54
N GLY A 192 -15.43 19.14 7.42
CA GLY A 192 -15.81 19.21 8.83
C GLY A 192 -15.42 18.01 9.71
N GLN A 193 -14.62 17.05 9.22
CA GLN A 193 -14.06 15.96 10.03
C GLN A 193 -12.55 16.15 10.26
N PRO A 194 -12.02 15.87 11.46
CA PRO A 194 -10.58 15.80 11.67
C PRO A 194 -9.93 14.76 10.77
N PHE A 195 -8.71 15.01 10.30
CA PHE A 195 -7.96 14.04 9.51
C PHE A 195 -6.46 14.09 9.78
N THR A 196 -5.75 13.08 9.29
CA THR A 196 -4.28 13.03 9.31
C THR A 196 -3.78 12.87 7.88
N ASN A 197 -2.85 13.71 7.47
CA ASN A 197 -2.33 13.71 6.10
C ASN A 197 -1.20 12.68 5.89
N SER A 198 -0.61 12.65 4.69
CA SER A 198 0.46 11.72 4.33
C SER A 198 1.76 11.87 5.14
N LEU A 199 1.95 12.99 5.84
CA LEU A 199 3.10 13.27 6.71
C LEU A 199 2.80 13.00 8.19
N GLY A 200 1.59 12.52 8.52
CA GLY A 200 1.17 12.35 9.91
C GLY A 200 0.82 13.66 10.62
N MET A 201 0.64 14.76 9.89
CA MET A 201 0.13 16.02 10.44
C MET A 201 -1.38 15.90 10.66
N LYS A 202 -1.86 16.41 11.81
CA LYS A 202 -3.26 16.29 12.21
C LYS A 202 -3.97 17.61 11.99
N PHE A 203 -5.17 17.55 11.42
CA PHE A 203 -5.99 18.70 11.10
C PHE A 203 -7.36 18.60 11.77
N VAL A 204 -7.92 19.74 12.15
CA VAL A 204 -9.28 19.86 12.71
C VAL A 204 -10.07 20.97 11.98
N PRO A 205 -11.40 20.91 11.98
CA PRO A 205 -12.23 21.90 11.30
C PRO A 205 -12.09 23.30 11.91
N LEU A 206 -12.02 24.31 11.04
CA LEU A 206 -12.06 25.73 11.40
C LEU A 206 -12.80 26.50 10.31
N GLY A 207 -14.09 26.80 10.52
CA GLY A 207 -14.91 27.43 9.49
C GLY A 207 -15.05 26.51 8.27
N ASP A 208 -14.60 26.98 7.11
CA ASP A 208 -14.59 26.28 5.83
C ASP A 208 -13.25 25.59 5.50
N VAL A 209 -12.24 25.72 6.37
CA VAL A 209 -10.94 25.06 6.22
C VAL A 209 -10.71 24.00 7.29
N GLN A 210 -9.68 23.18 7.07
CA GLN A 210 -9.13 22.28 8.06
C GLN A 210 -7.75 22.81 8.46
N ILE A 211 -7.53 23.14 9.74
CA ILE A 211 -6.27 23.72 10.22
C ILE A 211 -5.42 22.68 10.92
N SER A 212 -4.11 22.71 10.69
CA SER A 212 -3.15 21.87 11.43
C SER A 212 -3.22 22.22 12.91
N ILE A 213 -3.33 21.19 13.76
CA ILE A 213 -3.44 21.39 15.21
C ILE A 213 -2.17 21.97 15.83
N TRP A 214 -1.05 21.88 15.13
CA TRP A 214 0.26 22.40 15.53
C TRP A 214 1.01 23.04 14.36
N GLU A 215 2.12 23.71 14.68
CA GLU A 215 3.11 24.21 13.72
C GLU A 215 3.69 23.07 12.85
N THR A 216 4.12 23.38 11.63
CA THR A 216 4.81 22.41 10.76
C THR A 216 6.13 22.00 11.42
N ARG A 217 6.33 20.70 11.63
CA ARG A 217 7.48 20.19 12.38
C ARG A 217 8.72 20.08 11.50
N VAL A 218 9.90 20.00 12.12
CA VAL A 218 11.18 19.75 11.43
C VAL A 218 11.08 18.52 10.52
N GLN A 219 10.55 17.39 10.99
CA GLN A 219 10.44 16.18 10.16
C GLN A 219 9.52 16.34 8.95
N ASP A 220 8.48 17.16 9.07
CA ASP A 220 7.53 17.41 7.98
C ASP A 220 8.25 18.24 6.90
N TYR A 221 8.93 19.30 7.31
CA TYR A 221 9.69 20.18 6.42
C TYR A 221 10.91 19.49 5.80
N GLU A 222 11.60 18.62 6.54
CA GLU A 222 12.69 17.81 5.99
C GLU A 222 12.20 16.82 4.93
N ALA A 223 10.98 16.29 5.04
CA ALA A 223 10.40 15.45 3.99
C ALA A 223 10.24 16.23 2.67
N PHE A 224 9.78 17.49 2.75
CA PHE A 224 9.74 18.42 1.63
C PHE A 224 11.12 18.68 1.04
N CYS A 225 12.12 18.98 1.88
CA CYS A 225 13.49 19.24 1.42
C CYS A 225 14.11 18.03 0.74
N ARG A 226 13.93 16.82 1.30
CA ARG A 226 14.38 15.56 0.68
C ARG A 226 13.71 15.32 -0.68
N ALA A 227 12.41 15.57 -0.79
CA ALA A 227 11.66 15.35 -2.03
C ALA A 227 12.01 16.36 -3.13
N THR A 228 12.35 17.60 -2.76
CA THR A 228 12.55 18.71 -3.71
C THR A 228 14.01 19.11 -3.94
N GLY A 229 14.93 18.55 -3.16
CA GLY A 229 16.35 18.94 -3.17
C GLY A 229 16.63 20.33 -2.60
N ARG A 230 15.64 20.99 -1.96
CA ARG A 230 15.82 22.30 -1.32
C ARG A 230 16.70 22.20 -0.09
N HIS A 231 17.59 23.16 0.06
CA HIS A 231 18.43 23.27 1.27
C HIS A 231 17.61 23.80 2.44
N TYR A 232 17.67 23.11 3.58
CA TYR A 232 17.12 23.58 4.84
C TYR A 232 18.25 24.08 5.74
N GLU A 233 18.28 25.38 6.02
CA GLU A 233 19.26 25.94 6.95
C GLU A 233 18.88 25.57 8.39
N PRO A 234 19.75 24.88 9.15
CA PRO A 234 19.45 24.49 10.52
C PRO A 234 19.38 25.70 11.46
N ALA A 235 18.60 25.57 12.53
CA ALA A 235 18.58 26.54 13.62
C ALA A 235 19.95 26.62 14.33
N ASP A 236 20.19 27.75 15.01
CA ASP A 236 21.43 27.96 15.79
C ASP A 236 21.39 27.26 17.17
N PHE A 237 20.40 26.37 17.36
CA PHE A 237 20.17 25.54 18.53
C PHE A 237 19.66 24.17 18.12
N HIS A 238 19.71 23.22 19.05
CA HIS A 238 19.22 21.87 18.81
C HIS A 238 17.69 21.85 18.68
N GLN A 239 17.18 21.23 17.61
CA GLN A 239 15.77 20.93 17.40
C GLN A 239 15.56 19.42 17.28
N THR A 240 14.47 18.89 17.83
CA THR A 240 14.06 17.50 17.55
C THR A 240 13.21 17.43 16.28
N ALA A 241 12.97 16.21 15.79
CA ALA A 241 12.04 15.96 14.67
C ALA A 241 10.63 16.55 14.88
N THR A 242 10.22 16.74 16.13
CA THR A 242 8.88 17.22 16.51
C THR A 242 8.86 18.69 16.93
N ASP A 243 10.00 19.39 16.95
CA ASP A 243 10.04 20.84 17.08
C ASP A 243 9.46 21.52 15.82
N PRO A 244 8.95 22.76 15.91
CA PRO A 244 8.56 23.52 14.73
C PRO A 244 9.75 23.82 13.82
N ALA A 245 9.55 23.74 12.51
CA ALA A 245 10.54 24.20 11.54
C ALA A 245 10.70 25.72 11.62
N VAL A 246 11.94 26.20 11.77
CA VAL A 246 12.31 27.63 11.82
C VAL A 246 13.23 28.03 10.66
N LYS A 247 13.61 29.32 10.58
CA LYS A 247 14.41 29.89 9.47
C LYS A 247 13.74 29.70 8.10
N VAL A 248 12.41 29.71 8.08
CA VAL A 248 11.62 29.61 6.85
C VAL A 248 11.00 30.95 6.52
N SER A 249 11.12 31.35 5.26
CA SER A 249 10.45 32.55 4.75
C SER A 249 9.00 32.26 4.38
N TRP A 250 8.23 33.31 4.09
CA TRP A 250 6.87 33.17 3.56
C TRP A 250 6.85 32.34 2.27
N PHE A 251 7.82 32.58 1.37
CA PHE A 251 7.92 31.83 0.11
C PHE A 251 8.29 30.37 0.31
N ASP A 252 9.10 30.04 1.32
CA ASP A 252 9.42 28.66 1.66
C ASP A 252 8.20 27.92 2.21
N ALA A 253 7.44 28.58 3.09
CA ALA A 253 6.24 28.01 3.66
C ALA A 253 5.15 27.78 2.60
N MET A 254 5.00 28.71 1.65
CA MET A 254 4.13 28.54 0.48
C MET A 254 4.62 27.43 -0.46
N ALA A 255 5.93 27.30 -0.67
CA ALA A 255 6.50 26.21 -1.46
C ALA A 255 6.26 24.84 -0.82
N PHE A 256 6.37 24.73 0.51
CA PHE A 256 5.99 23.54 1.26
C PHE A 256 4.51 23.20 1.03
N CYS A 257 3.61 24.19 1.19
CA CYS A 257 2.18 23.99 0.98
C CYS A 257 1.86 23.53 -0.46
N LYS A 258 2.50 24.14 -1.47
CA LYS A 258 2.36 23.77 -2.88
C LYS A 258 2.84 22.34 -3.13
N TRP A 259 4.02 21.98 -2.63
CA TRP A 259 4.55 20.63 -2.77
C TRP A 259 3.66 19.60 -2.08
N LEU A 260 3.17 19.88 -0.87
CA LEU A 260 2.29 18.96 -0.16
C LEU A 260 0.95 18.78 -0.90
N THR A 261 0.45 19.85 -1.52
CA THR A 261 -0.73 19.79 -2.41
C THR A 261 -0.46 18.89 -3.60
N GLU A 262 0.62 19.14 -4.35
CA GLU A 262 1.00 18.34 -5.53
C GLU A 262 1.22 16.88 -5.16
N LYS A 263 1.97 16.61 -4.09
CA LYS A 263 2.21 15.27 -3.56
C LYS A 263 0.90 14.56 -3.23
N GLU A 264 0.00 15.22 -2.50
CA GLU A 264 -1.27 14.59 -2.09
C GLU A 264 -2.33 14.60 -3.19
N HIS A 265 -2.19 15.40 -4.25
CA HIS A 265 -2.94 15.23 -5.49
C HIS A 265 -2.41 14.04 -6.30
N ASP A 266 -1.09 13.90 -6.44
CA ASP A 266 -0.46 12.78 -7.15
C ASP A 266 -0.74 11.44 -6.45
N GLU A 267 -0.74 11.43 -5.12
CA GLU A 267 -1.17 10.29 -4.29
C GLU A 267 -2.70 10.22 -4.14
N ASN A 268 -3.39 11.27 -4.57
CA ASN A 268 -4.83 11.48 -4.51
C ASN A 268 -5.45 11.20 -3.14
N LEU A 269 -4.83 11.79 -2.14
CA LEU A 269 -5.27 11.84 -0.76
C LEU A 269 -6.18 13.05 -0.50
N ILE A 270 -6.20 14.03 -1.42
CA ILE A 270 -7.06 15.22 -1.37
C ILE A 270 -7.76 15.42 -2.73
N ASP A 271 -8.92 16.08 -2.73
CA ASP A 271 -9.68 16.40 -3.95
C ASP A 271 -8.98 17.46 -4.82
N ASP A 272 -9.28 17.49 -6.13
CA ASP A 272 -8.69 18.44 -7.09
C ASP A 272 -8.95 19.91 -6.72
N LYS A 273 -10.02 20.18 -5.97
CA LYS A 273 -10.33 21.53 -5.46
C LYS A 273 -9.68 21.82 -4.13
N GLN A 274 -9.11 20.82 -3.47
CA GLN A 274 -8.44 20.98 -2.20
C GLN A 274 -6.98 21.35 -2.39
N ALA A 275 -6.49 22.28 -1.59
CA ALA A 275 -5.08 22.68 -1.59
C ALA A 275 -4.61 23.05 -0.19
N TYR A 276 -3.38 22.67 0.13
CA TYR A 276 -2.69 23.18 1.29
C TYR A 276 -2.23 24.62 1.04
N ARG A 277 -2.35 25.45 2.06
CA ARG A 277 -1.84 26.83 2.07
C ARG A 277 -1.56 27.29 3.50
N LEU A 278 -0.97 28.46 3.64
CA LEU A 278 -0.95 29.18 4.90
C LEU A 278 -2.37 29.56 5.34
N PRO A 279 -2.67 29.63 6.65
CA PRO A 279 -3.91 30.22 7.13
C PRO A 279 -3.97 31.69 6.73
N THR A 280 -5.17 32.20 6.44
CA THR A 280 -5.35 33.66 6.36
C THR A 280 -5.15 34.29 7.74
N ASP A 281 -4.86 35.59 7.80
CA ASP A 281 -4.82 36.34 9.06
C ASP A 281 -6.13 36.21 9.84
N LEU A 282 -7.26 36.19 9.12
CA LEU A 282 -8.58 36.02 9.72
C LEU A 282 -8.79 34.60 10.24
N GLU A 283 -8.42 33.57 9.48
CA GLU A 283 -8.45 32.18 9.95
C GLU A 283 -7.57 31.99 11.18
N TRP A 284 -6.39 32.61 11.22
CA TRP A 284 -5.53 32.57 12.40
C TRP A 284 -6.19 33.24 13.61
N SER A 285 -6.84 34.39 13.41
CA SER A 285 -7.63 35.03 14.46
C SER A 285 -8.79 34.14 14.96
N MET A 286 -9.48 33.44 14.06
CA MET A 286 -10.50 32.46 14.45
C MET A 286 -9.90 31.30 15.24
N ALA A 287 -8.74 30.80 14.80
CA ALA A 287 -8.01 29.71 15.44
C ALA A 287 -7.66 30.04 16.90
N VAL A 288 -7.17 31.24 17.18
CA VAL A 288 -6.83 31.70 18.54
C VAL A 288 -8.05 32.13 19.37
N GLY A 289 -9.26 32.12 18.78
CA GLY A 289 -10.52 32.39 19.48
C GLY A 289 -11.05 33.83 19.36
N LEU A 290 -10.50 34.66 18.48
CA LEU A 290 -10.99 36.01 18.19
C LEU A 290 -12.16 35.98 17.17
N ILE A 291 -13.25 35.30 17.53
CA ILE A 291 -14.40 35.04 16.63
C ILE A 291 -15.17 36.30 16.16
N ASN A 292 -14.98 37.45 16.82
CA ASN A 292 -15.69 38.71 16.51
C ASN A 292 -14.74 39.82 16.04
N GLU A 293 -13.52 39.48 15.62
CA GLU A 293 -12.58 40.48 15.12
C GLU A 293 -13.07 41.10 13.80
N SER A 294 -13.16 42.43 13.75
CA SER A 294 -13.70 43.16 12.60
C SER A 294 -12.62 43.94 11.84
N GLY A 295 -12.70 43.87 10.52
CA GLY A 295 -11.78 44.51 9.60
C GLY A 295 -11.65 43.69 8.33
N ALA A 296 -11.44 44.35 7.18
CA ALA A 296 -11.28 43.67 5.90
C ALA A 296 -9.85 43.16 5.69
N THR A 297 -8.86 43.77 6.34
CA THR A 297 -7.44 43.52 6.09
C THR A 297 -6.66 43.36 7.40
N PRO A 298 -5.47 42.74 7.39
CA PRO A 298 -4.63 42.61 8.58
C PRO A 298 -4.31 43.94 9.28
N GLU A 299 -4.06 45.02 8.52
CA GLU A 299 -3.77 46.37 9.02
C GLU A 299 -4.93 46.92 9.85
N ILE A 300 -6.15 46.69 9.39
CA ILE A 300 -7.34 47.18 10.08
C ILE A 300 -7.56 46.40 11.37
N ARG A 301 -7.10 45.15 11.47
CA ARG A 301 -7.30 44.30 12.65
C ARG A 301 -6.17 44.43 13.68
N ASP A 302 -4.97 44.82 13.26
CA ASP A 302 -3.78 44.86 14.11
C ASP A 302 -3.98 45.64 15.42
N GLY A 303 -3.73 44.96 16.53
CA GLY A 303 -3.77 45.51 17.89
C GLY A 303 -5.14 46.04 18.33
N LYS A 304 -6.22 45.81 17.57
CA LYS A 304 -7.55 46.34 17.90
C LYS A 304 -8.12 45.77 19.19
N ILE A 305 -7.96 44.46 19.39
CA ILE A 305 -8.47 43.77 20.58
C ILE A 305 -7.35 43.74 21.61
N LYS A 306 -7.54 44.50 22.70
CA LYS A 306 -6.54 44.68 23.74
C LYS A 306 -6.79 43.75 24.92
N ASN A 307 -5.71 43.32 25.58
CA ASN A 307 -5.74 42.46 26.78
C ASN A 307 -6.40 41.09 26.56
N GLU A 308 -6.35 40.57 25.34
CA GLU A 308 -6.68 39.18 25.02
C GLU A 308 -5.40 38.50 24.54
N PHE A 309 -5.05 37.37 25.14
CA PHE A 309 -3.88 36.56 24.83
C PHE A 309 -4.32 35.14 24.45
N PRO A 310 -3.44 34.32 23.83
CA PRO A 310 -3.79 32.94 23.45
C PRO A 310 -4.30 32.07 24.63
N TRP A 311 -3.91 32.41 25.87
CA TRP A 311 -4.34 31.74 27.10
C TRP A 311 -5.48 32.45 27.85
N GLY A 312 -6.05 33.54 27.32
CA GLY A 312 -7.10 34.35 27.95
C GLY A 312 -6.63 35.75 28.37
N LYS A 313 -7.25 36.34 29.40
CA LYS A 313 -7.07 37.76 29.77
C LYS A 313 -5.96 38.04 30.79
N GLN A 314 -5.41 36.99 31.37
CA GLN A 314 -4.45 37.11 32.47
C GLN A 314 -3.09 37.64 31.96
N TRP A 315 -2.50 38.58 32.71
CA TRP A 315 -1.12 39.03 32.53
C TRP A 315 -0.39 39.04 33.88
N PRO A 316 0.87 38.57 34.00
CA PRO A 316 1.72 37.93 32.99
C PRO A 316 1.21 36.55 32.53
N PRO A 317 1.82 35.91 31.49
CA PRO A 317 1.43 34.58 31.05
C PRO A 317 1.48 33.58 32.22
N PRO A 318 0.43 32.78 32.46
CA PRO A 318 0.46 31.75 33.48
C PRO A 318 1.49 30.65 33.12
N ASN A 319 1.93 29.89 34.13
CA ASN A 319 2.82 28.75 33.89
C ASN A 319 2.17 27.76 32.92
N GLY A 320 2.90 27.36 31.88
CA GLY A 320 2.40 26.44 30.85
C GLY A 320 1.47 27.09 29.82
N ALA A 321 1.39 28.42 29.75
CA ALA A 321 0.62 29.13 28.73
C ALA A 321 1.21 29.02 27.30
N GLY A 322 2.49 28.68 27.20
CA GLY A 322 3.24 28.64 25.95
C GLY A 322 4.74 28.76 26.21
N ASN A 323 5.54 28.63 25.16
CA ASN A 323 6.99 28.83 25.22
C ASN A 323 7.31 30.29 24.90
N TYR A 324 7.61 31.08 25.93
CA TYR A 324 7.90 32.51 25.84
C TYR A 324 9.19 32.87 26.57
N ALA A 325 9.77 34.01 26.25
CA ALA A 325 10.92 34.53 26.99
C ALA A 325 10.49 35.04 28.37
N ALA A 326 11.29 34.72 29.40
CA ALA A 326 11.07 35.26 30.74
C ALA A 326 11.25 36.79 30.78
N ALA A 327 10.44 37.47 31.59
CA ALA A 327 10.60 38.90 31.84
C ALA A 327 12.03 39.19 32.35
N GLY A 328 12.81 39.92 31.56
CA GLY A 328 14.23 40.22 31.86
C GLY A 328 15.28 39.46 31.04
N GLY A 329 14.89 38.69 30.01
CA GLY A 329 15.76 38.31 28.88
C GLY A 329 16.91 37.34 29.16
N ARG A 330 16.88 36.56 30.25
CA ARG A 330 18.02 35.75 30.72
C ARG A 330 17.90 34.22 30.58
N ARG A 331 17.25 33.70 29.54
CA ARG A 331 17.50 32.33 29.09
C ARG A 331 17.68 32.31 27.58
N ARG A 332 18.72 31.62 27.10
CA ARG A 332 18.75 31.10 25.72
C ARG A 332 17.61 30.10 25.62
N ALA A 333 16.44 30.59 25.24
CA ALA A 333 15.28 29.77 24.95
C ALA A 333 15.40 29.27 23.50
N ALA A 334 14.93 28.07 23.26
CA ALA A 334 14.90 27.42 21.95
C ALA A 334 13.45 26.97 21.71
N THR A 335 13.17 26.46 20.53
CA THR A 335 11.91 25.77 20.29
C THR A 335 11.75 24.57 21.22
N VAL A 336 10.50 24.16 21.42
CA VAL A 336 10.17 22.89 22.07
C VAL A 336 9.29 22.07 21.13
N PRO A 337 9.17 20.74 21.34
CA PRO A 337 8.27 19.92 20.56
C PRO A 337 6.85 20.49 20.53
N VAL A 338 6.24 20.47 19.35
CA VAL A 338 4.85 20.92 19.20
C VAL A 338 3.92 20.09 20.07
N GLY A 339 2.85 20.72 20.55
CA GLY A 339 1.88 20.10 21.45
C GLY A 339 2.35 19.97 22.89
N SER A 340 3.44 20.65 23.28
CA SER A 340 3.97 20.61 24.67
C SER A 340 3.08 21.33 25.68
N PHE A 341 2.20 22.23 25.22
CA PHE A 341 1.30 23.02 26.06
C PHE A 341 -0.15 22.59 25.89
N LYS A 342 -1.05 23.09 26.76
CA LYS A 342 -2.47 22.73 26.69
C LYS A 342 -3.10 23.33 25.42
N PRO A 343 -3.90 22.57 24.65
CA PRO A 343 -4.60 23.13 23.50
C PRO A 343 -5.74 24.04 23.94
N ASN A 344 -6.19 24.91 23.04
CA ASN A 344 -7.42 25.68 23.22
C ASN A 344 -8.68 24.80 23.04
N SER A 345 -9.87 25.40 23.12
CA SER A 345 -11.15 24.69 23.00
C SER A 345 -11.40 24.04 21.63
N LEU A 346 -10.63 24.41 20.60
CA LEU A 346 -10.67 23.82 19.27
C LEU A 346 -9.66 22.68 19.10
N GLY A 347 -8.88 22.36 20.13
CA GLY A 347 -7.81 21.36 20.05
C GLY A 347 -6.53 21.86 19.38
N LEU A 348 -6.37 23.17 19.23
CA LEU A 348 -5.18 23.79 18.62
C LEU A 348 -4.14 24.11 19.67
N TYR A 349 -2.90 23.70 19.39
CA TYR A 349 -1.73 23.87 20.23
C TYR A 349 -0.88 25.04 19.75
N ASP A 350 -0.10 25.60 20.66
CA ASP A 350 1.01 26.50 20.36
C ASP A 350 0.65 27.75 19.54
N LEU A 351 -0.62 28.18 19.56
CA LEU A 351 -1.05 29.47 18.99
C LEU A 351 -0.48 30.69 19.74
N GLY A 352 0.32 30.41 20.77
CA GLY A 352 1.00 31.39 21.58
C GLY A 352 2.41 30.92 21.94
N GLY A 353 3.41 31.65 21.46
CA GLY A 353 4.82 31.37 21.73
C GLY A 353 5.38 30.31 20.79
N ASN A 354 6.48 29.68 21.19
CA ASN A 354 7.27 28.77 20.36
C ASN A 354 7.82 29.45 19.10
N VAL A 355 7.04 29.60 18.02
CA VAL A 355 7.46 30.38 16.83
C VAL A 355 6.37 31.33 16.35
N TRP A 356 6.78 32.43 15.76
CA TRP A 356 5.87 33.26 14.97
C TRP A 356 5.42 32.49 13.73
N GLU A 357 4.13 32.57 13.42
CA GLU A 357 3.54 31.81 12.31
C GLU A 357 3.18 32.69 11.12
N TRP A 358 3.70 32.35 9.93
CA TRP A 358 3.36 33.03 8.68
C TRP A 358 1.87 32.86 8.31
N CYS A 359 1.22 33.97 7.96
CA CYS A 359 -0.12 33.99 7.36
C CYS A 359 -0.06 34.22 5.84
N LEU A 360 -1.12 33.84 5.14
CA LEU A 360 -1.26 33.98 3.68
C LEU A 360 -1.31 35.45 3.25
N ASP A 361 -2.04 36.27 4.00
CA ASP A 361 -2.34 37.65 3.66
C ASP A 361 -1.09 38.53 3.52
N THR A 362 -1.25 39.60 2.76
CA THR A 362 -0.27 40.67 2.65
C THR A 362 -0.65 41.81 3.59
N TYR A 363 0.36 42.42 4.22
CA TYR A 363 0.24 43.73 4.87
C TYR A 363 0.84 44.81 3.96
N LYS A 364 0.04 45.76 3.48
CA LYS A 364 0.43 46.81 2.52
C LYS A 364 0.94 48.08 3.19
N GLY A 365 0.67 48.28 4.48
CA GLY A 365 0.85 49.58 5.13
C GLY A 365 -0.07 50.64 4.52
N GLY A 366 -0.42 51.70 5.26
CA GLY A 366 -1.35 52.73 4.74
C GLY A 366 -0.88 53.39 3.42
N ASN A 367 -1.79 54.16 2.77
CA ASN A 367 -1.67 54.82 1.45
C ASN A 367 -0.31 55.48 1.12
N SER A 368 0.72 54.68 0.85
CA SER A 368 2.00 55.11 0.29
C SER A 368 2.16 54.51 -1.10
N ALA A 369 2.56 55.34 -2.06
CA ALA A 369 2.68 55.01 -3.49
C ALA A 369 3.77 53.96 -3.81
N THR A 370 4.47 53.44 -2.81
CA THR A 370 5.38 52.30 -2.91
C THR A 370 4.75 51.11 -2.18
N SER A 371 3.75 50.45 -2.78
CA SER A 371 3.07 49.31 -2.16
C SER A 371 4.01 48.10 -2.11
N ARG A 372 4.83 48.01 -1.06
CA ARG A 372 5.57 46.79 -0.74
C ARG A 372 4.61 45.82 -0.06
N ASP A 373 4.58 44.60 -0.55
CA ASP A 373 3.80 43.53 0.05
C ASP A 373 4.59 42.92 1.22
N TRP A 374 4.24 43.31 2.45
CA TRP A 374 4.84 42.74 3.66
C TRP A 374 4.13 41.46 4.07
N GLY A 375 4.85 40.58 4.76
CA GLY A 375 4.26 39.37 5.33
C GLY A 375 3.72 39.61 6.74
N VAL A 376 2.73 38.82 7.12
CA VAL A 376 2.09 38.86 8.43
C VAL A 376 2.50 37.63 9.23
N LEU A 377 2.96 37.86 10.46
CA LEU A 377 3.31 36.85 11.45
C LEU A 377 2.40 37.00 12.68
N ARG A 378 1.99 35.89 13.29
CA ARG A 378 1.11 35.87 14.47
C ARG A 378 1.66 34.97 15.59
N GLY A 379 1.16 35.15 16.82
CA GLY A 379 1.35 34.20 17.94
C GLY A 379 2.49 34.49 18.92
N GLY A 380 3.52 35.24 18.52
CA GLY A 380 4.73 35.38 19.32
C GLY A 380 5.64 34.15 19.21
N SER A 381 6.76 34.15 19.91
CA SER A 381 7.75 33.07 19.87
C SER A 381 8.38 32.81 21.23
N TRP A 382 9.29 31.82 21.30
CA TRP A 382 10.15 31.57 22.45
C TRP A 382 11.01 32.78 22.87
N ALA A 383 11.24 33.74 21.97
CA ALA A 383 11.98 34.97 22.24
C ALA A 383 11.09 36.15 22.68
N THR A 384 9.76 36.03 22.55
CA THR A 384 8.83 37.11 22.84
C THR A 384 8.69 37.28 24.35
N SER A 385 8.90 38.51 24.85
CA SER A 385 8.71 38.90 26.26
C SER A 385 7.85 40.16 26.43
N ASN A 386 7.59 40.87 25.33
CA ASN A 386 6.80 42.10 25.32
C ASN A 386 5.31 41.78 25.38
N ARG A 387 4.60 42.42 26.32
CA ARG A 387 3.14 42.28 26.47
C ARG A 387 2.38 42.58 25.18
N LEU A 388 2.80 43.59 24.43
CA LEU A 388 2.10 44.04 23.25
C LEU A 388 2.11 42.96 22.16
N GLU A 389 3.27 42.34 21.94
CA GLU A 389 3.51 41.31 20.93
C GLU A 389 2.83 39.96 21.25
N MET A 390 2.53 39.70 22.53
CA MET A 390 1.85 38.47 22.95
C MET A 390 0.33 38.52 22.78
N GLN A 391 -0.25 39.69 22.46
CA GLN A 391 -1.70 39.80 22.32
C GLN A 391 -2.18 39.03 21.08
N SER A 392 -3.32 38.36 21.21
CA SER A 392 -3.90 37.56 20.12
C SER A 392 -4.19 38.38 18.86
N SER A 393 -4.41 39.69 18.98
CA SER A 393 -4.68 40.59 17.84
C SER A 393 -3.43 41.28 17.27
N TYR A 394 -2.23 40.98 17.77
CA TYR A 394 -1.01 41.64 17.30
C TYR A 394 -0.42 40.99 16.05
N ARG A 395 -0.18 41.79 15.00
CA ARG A 395 0.48 41.34 13.76
C ARG A 395 1.93 41.81 13.79
N ASN A 396 2.87 40.87 13.75
CA ASN A 396 4.26 41.20 13.45
C ASN A 396 4.41 41.30 11.93
N VAL A 397 4.91 42.42 11.43
CA VAL A 397 4.99 42.74 10.00
C VAL A 397 6.44 42.80 9.58
N VAL A 398 6.85 41.90 8.69
CA VAL A 398 8.25 41.73 8.28
C VAL A 398 8.35 41.45 6.78
N ASP A 399 9.57 41.49 6.22
CA ASP A 399 9.72 41.21 4.80
C ASP A 399 9.45 39.72 4.51
N ARG A 400 8.76 39.43 3.41
CA ARG A 400 8.42 38.04 3.04
C ARG A 400 9.63 37.15 2.78
N ASN A 401 10.80 37.72 2.52
CA ASN A 401 12.06 37.00 2.37
C ASN A 401 12.79 36.75 3.68
N ASP A 402 12.38 37.40 4.78
CA ASP A 402 13.07 37.25 6.06
C ASP A 402 12.97 35.80 6.55
N ARG A 403 14.06 35.34 7.14
CA ARG A 403 14.20 34.04 7.81
C ARG A 403 14.79 34.32 9.18
N ASP A 404 14.16 33.79 10.21
CA ASP A 404 14.65 33.93 11.58
C ASP A 404 14.43 32.61 12.32
N VAL A 405 15.25 32.37 13.33
CA VAL A 405 15.13 31.23 14.25
C VAL A 405 13.84 31.26 15.09
N ILE A 406 13.07 32.34 14.99
CA ILE A 406 11.73 32.47 15.58
C ILE A 406 10.59 32.44 14.56
N TYR A 407 10.87 32.28 13.25
CA TYR A 407 9.84 32.27 12.19
C TYR A 407 9.58 30.86 11.68
N GLY A 408 8.35 30.40 11.86
CA GLY A 408 7.81 29.15 11.34
C GLY A 408 6.43 29.36 10.72
N PHE A 409 5.63 28.30 10.65
CA PHE A 409 4.28 28.36 10.08
C PHE A 409 3.46 27.14 10.47
N ARG A 410 2.15 27.22 10.25
CA ARG A 410 1.24 26.08 10.18
C ARG A 410 0.47 26.11 8.87
N CYS A 411 -0.12 24.97 8.51
CA CYS A 411 -0.89 24.84 7.27
C CYS A 411 -2.38 24.70 7.53
N VAL A 412 -3.18 25.06 6.54
CA VAL A 412 -4.57 24.65 6.38
C VAL A 412 -4.73 23.85 5.10
N LEU A 413 -5.71 22.95 5.06
CA LEU A 413 -6.29 22.39 3.84
C LEU A 413 -7.59 23.15 3.55
N ALA A 414 -7.67 23.81 2.40
CA ALA A 414 -8.83 24.58 1.97
C ALA A 414 -9.43 23.98 0.70
N THR A 415 -10.75 24.05 0.55
CA THR A 415 -11.46 23.67 -0.68
C THR A 415 -11.77 24.93 -1.49
N GLN A 416 -11.26 25.04 -2.70
CA GLN A 416 -11.57 26.15 -3.60
C GLN A 416 -13.04 26.09 -4.04
N PRO A 417 -13.78 27.22 -4.00
CA PRO A 417 -15.14 27.27 -4.54
C PRO A 417 -15.14 27.10 -6.07
N VAL A 418 -16.24 26.60 -6.61
CA VAL A 418 -16.40 26.14 -8.02
C VAL A 418 -16.25 27.27 -9.06
N SER A 419 -16.14 28.54 -8.66
CA SER A 419 -16.26 29.70 -9.56
C SER A 419 -14.96 30.20 -10.23
N GLU A 420 -13.81 29.54 -10.05
CA GLU A 420 -12.54 30.00 -10.67
C GLU A 420 -12.02 29.11 -11.82
N ILE A 421 -12.73 28.04 -12.19
CA ILE A 421 -12.30 27.11 -13.26
C ILE A 421 -12.63 27.64 -14.67
N GLU A 422 -13.45 28.69 -14.82
CA GLU A 422 -13.82 29.23 -16.15
C GLU A 422 -12.96 30.40 -16.67
N ASN A 423 -11.88 30.82 -15.98
CA ASN A 423 -10.98 31.83 -16.53
C ASN A 423 -9.52 31.55 -16.17
N LYS A 424 -8.87 30.63 -16.88
CA LYS A 424 -7.43 30.67 -17.15
C LYS A 424 -7.06 29.86 -18.37
#